data_AF-A0A2V7V8N3-F1
#
_entry.id   AF-A0A2V7V8N3-F1
#
_cell.length_a   1.000
_cell.length_b   1.000
_cell.length_c   1.000
_cell.angle_alpha   90.00
_cell.angle_beta   90.00
_cell.angle_gamma   90.00
#
_symmetry.space_group_name_H-M   'P 1'
#
loop_
_entity.id
_entity.type
_entity.pdbx_description
1 polymer ?
#
loop_
_entity_poly.entity_id
_entity_poly.type
_entity_poly.pdbx_seq_one_letter_code
_entity_poly.pdbx_strand_id
1 'polypeptide(L)'
;VIVVSYDHWKNHMGADPEVRGRKVLVNNHPMTVVGVAAAGFHGIDRGEVPAVWIPLMMKRQATPEFDWLDNRRGRFLHVFGRLKPGITVEQAKAGLQPWFKAMLEEDTRREDWPNVGEEQRRRFLASTLDLLPAAQGRS
;
A
#
# COMPACT_ATOMS: atom_id res chain seq x y z
N VAL A 1 -10.14 11.22 -7.41
CA VAL A 1 -11.37 10.56 -6.91
C VAL A 1 -11.08 9.91 -5.57
N ILE A 2 -12.09 9.65 -4.73
CA ILE A 2 -11.96 9.00 -3.42
C ILE A 2 -13.14 8.08 -3.10
N VAL A 3 -12.91 7.14 -2.17
CA VAL A 3 -13.96 6.41 -1.45
C VAL A 3 -13.97 6.88 0.00
N VAL A 4 -15.13 7.20 0.55
CA VAL A 4 -15.27 7.68 1.93
C VAL A 4 -15.57 6.51 2.86
N SER A 5 -15.05 6.50 4.09
CA SER A 5 -15.45 5.50 5.09
C SER A 5 -16.89 5.71 5.56
N TYR A 6 -17.55 4.62 5.93
CA TYR A 6 -18.94 4.66 6.39
C TYR A 6 -19.10 5.61 7.59
N ASP A 7 -18.18 5.54 8.55
CA ASP A 7 -18.23 6.36 9.77
C ASP A 7 -17.98 7.84 9.46
N HIS A 8 -17.09 8.16 8.52
CA HIS A 8 -16.87 9.55 8.14
C HIS A 8 -18.09 10.12 7.40
N TRP A 9 -18.66 9.36 6.46
CA TRP A 9 -19.89 9.74 5.77
C TRP A 9 -21.06 9.96 6.74
N LYS A 10 -21.26 9.05 7.69
CA LYS A 10 -22.34 9.13 8.68
C LYS A 10 -22.16 10.30 9.64
N ASN A 11 -20.97 10.44 10.22
CA ASN A 11 -20.75 11.36 11.34
C ASN A 11 -20.37 12.78 10.90
N HIS A 12 -19.79 12.95 9.70
CA HIS A 12 -19.25 14.24 9.24
C HIS A 12 -19.88 14.73 7.93
N MET A 13 -20.54 13.86 7.17
CA MET A 13 -21.23 14.23 5.92
C MET A 13 -22.75 14.09 6.04
N GLY A 14 -23.27 13.90 7.26
CA GLY A 14 -24.71 13.85 7.54
C GLY A 14 -25.43 12.63 6.99
N ALA A 15 -24.70 11.54 6.68
CA ALA A 15 -25.23 10.36 6.01
C ALA A 15 -25.97 10.69 4.70
N ASP A 16 -25.49 11.71 3.98
CA ASP A 16 -26.14 12.20 2.77
C ASP A 16 -26.17 11.14 1.66
N PRO A 17 -27.36 10.70 1.19
CA PRO A 17 -27.46 9.71 0.12
C PRO A 17 -26.93 10.23 -1.23
N GLU A 18 -26.89 11.55 -1.41
CA GLU A 18 -26.40 12.22 -2.63
C GLU A 18 -24.89 12.57 -2.56
N VAL A 19 -24.13 11.89 -1.69
CA VAL A 19 -22.70 12.17 -1.50
C VAL A 19 -21.87 11.80 -2.74
N ARG A 20 -22.31 10.82 -3.53
CA ARG A 20 -21.62 10.38 -4.73
C ARG A 20 -21.63 11.48 -5.79
N GLY A 21 -20.46 11.78 -6.36
CA GLY A 21 -20.28 12.87 -7.32
C GLY A 21 -19.92 14.21 -6.69
N ARG A 22 -20.08 14.36 -5.36
CA ARG A 22 -19.64 15.58 -4.66
C ARG A 22 -18.11 15.70 -4.70
N LYS A 23 -17.63 16.94 -4.74
CA LYS A 23 -16.21 17.27 -4.60
C LYS A 23 -15.89 17.55 -3.14
N VAL A 24 -14.80 16.97 -2.65
CA VAL A 24 -14.20 17.32 -1.37
C VAL A 24 -12.75 17.74 -1.59
N LEU A 25 -12.23 18.57 -0.70
CA LEU A 25 -10.82 18.94 -0.72
C LEU A 25 -10.01 17.93 0.09
N VAL A 26 -8.99 17.35 -0.52
CA VAL A 26 -7.96 16.56 0.16
C VAL A 26 -6.64 17.28 -0.05
N ASN A 27 -6.04 17.81 1.02
CA ASN A 27 -4.82 18.61 0.96
C ASN A 27 -4.86 19.68 -0.14
N ASN A 28 -5.95 20.47 -0.13
CA ASN A 28 -6.26 21.53 -1.08
C ASN A 28 -6.43 21.08 -2.55
N HIS A 29 -6.52 19.77 -2.79
CA HIS A 29 -6.80 19.20 -4.10
C HIS A 29 -8.26 18.70 -4.17
N PRO A 30 -9.07 19.18 -5.13
CA PRO A 30 -10.45 18.75 -5.28
C PRO A 30 -10.51 17.30 -5.81
N MET A 31 -11.14 16.42 -5.04
CA MET A 31 -11.38 15.02 -5.42
C MET A 31 -12.88 14.68 -5.36
N THR A 32 -13.34 13.96 -6.38
CA THR A 32 -14.74 13.50 -6.45
C THR A 32 -14.94 12.23 -5.64
N VAL A 33 -15.98 12.20 -4.81
CA VAL A 33 -16.46 10.99 -4.12
C VAL A 33 -17.10 10.05 -5.13
N VAL A 34 -16.58 8.83 -5.25
CA VAL A 34 -17.14 7.80 -6.14
C VAL A 34 -17.96 6.74 -5.40
N GLY A 35 -17.86 6.70 -4.06
CA GLY A 35 -18.66 5.81 -3.23
C GLY A 35 -18.32 5.94 -1.74
N VAL A 36 -19.11 5.23 -0.94
CA VAL A 36 -18.92 5.05 0.50
C VAL A 36 -18.61 3.57 0.73
N ALA A 37 -17.61 3.27 1.55
CA ALA A 37 -17.30 1.90 1.93
C ALA A 37 -18.45 1.27 2.73
N ALA A 38 -18.55 -0.06 2.70
CA ALA A 38 -19.55 -0.79 3.47
C ALA A 38 -19.39 -0.54 4.98
N ALA A 39 -20.50 -0.54 5.71
CA ALA A 39 -20.48 -0.48 7.17
C ALA A 39 -19.62 -1.63 7.74
N GLY A 40 -18.77 -1.33 8.72
CA GLY A 40 -17.84 -2.28 9.33
C GLY A 40 -16.56 -2.56 8.53
N PHE A 41 -16.40 -1.97 7.33
CA PHE A 41 -15.13 -2.02 6.62
C PHE A 41 -14.20 -0.91 7.13
N HIS A 42 -13.13 -1.32 7.80
CA HIS A 42 -12.16 -0.43 8.45
C HIS A 42 -10.84 -0.28 7.69
N GLY A 43 -10.70 -0.93 6.54
CA GLY A 43 -9.44 -0.98 5.80
C GLY A 43 -8.61 -2.21 6.17
N ILE A 44 -7.31 -2.13 5.87
CA ILE A 44 -6.36 -3.23 6.00
C ILE A 44 -5.36 -3.05 7.15
N ASP A 45 -5.34 -1.87 7.77
CA ASP A 45 -4.50 -1.56 8.92
C ASP A 45 -5.35 -1.64 10.19
N ARG A 46 -4.93 -2.46 11.15
CA ARG A 46 -5.68 -2.69 12.38
C ARG A 46 -5.52 -1.50 13.32
N GLY A 47 -6.65 -0.96 13.79
CA GLY A 47 -6.68 0.10 14.81
C GLY A 47 -6.81 1.52 14.28
N GLU A 48 -6.64 1.72 12.97
CA GLU A 48 -6.85 3.02 12.32
C GLU A 48 -7.84 2.88 11.16
N VAL A 49 -8.97 3.59 11.25
CA VAL A 49 -9.94 3.67 10.15
C VAL A 49 -9.72 4.98 9.41
N PRO A 50 -9.25 4.97 8.16
CA PRO A 50 -9.08 6.22 7.41
C PRO A 50 -10.44 6.86 7.11
N ALA A 51 -10.48 8.19 7.08
CA ALA A 51 -11.68 8.91 6.63
C ALA A 51 -12.00 8.65 5.16
N VAL A 52 -10.94 8.49 4.35
CA VAL A 52 -11.04 8.30 2.89
C VAL A 52 -9.93 7.37 2.39
N TRP A 53 -10.23 6.60 1.34
CA TRP A 53 -9.24 5.91 0.52
C TRP A 53 -9.05 6.64 -0.79
N ILE A 54 -7.79 6.77 -1.19
CA ILE A 54 -7.37 7.54 -2.35
C ILE A 54 -6.61 6.59 -3.29
N PRO A 55 -6.84 6.65 -4.62
CA PRO A 55 -6.05 5.88 -5.58
C PRO A 55 -4.55 6.13 -5.40
N LEU A 56 -3.76 5.06 -5.43
CA LEU A 56 -2.30 5.14 -5.23
C LEU A 56 -1.61 6.13 -6.20
N MET A 57 -2.08 6.22 -7.44
CA MET A 57 -1.53 7.15 -8.44
C MET A 57 -1.78 8.63 -8.12
N MET A 58 -2.59 8.94 -7.10
CA MET A 58 -2.80 10.29 -6.59
C MET A 58 -1.94 10.59 -5.36
N LYS A 59 -0.88 9.80 -5.09
CA LYS A 59 -0.02 9.92 -3.91
C LYS A 59 0.51 11.34 -3.71
N ARG A 60 0.97 11.99 -4.79
CA ARG A 60 1.50 13.36 -4.77
C ARG A 60 0.46 14.38 -4.33
N GLN A 61 -0.79 14.24 -4.76
CA GLN A 61 -1.89 15.12 -4.35
C GLN A 61 -2.37 14.81 -2.94
N ALA A 62 -2.39 13.52 -2.57
CA ALA A 62 -2.82 13.05 -1.27
C ALA A 62 -1.84 13.40 -0.14
N THR A 63 -0.54 13.39 -0.39
CA THR A 63 0.50 13.71 0.60
C THR A 63 1.65 14.44 -0.12
N PRO A 64 1.51 15.75 -0.39
CA PRO A 64 2.46 16.49 -1.22
C PRO A 64 3.88 16.56 -0.63
N GLU A 65 4.00 16.53 0.70
CA GLU A 65 5.29 16.54 1.41
C GLU A 65 6.03 15.18 1.33
N PHE A 66 5.38 14.14 0.83
CA PHE A 66 5.90 12.78 0.84
C PHE A 66 5.51 12.04 -0.44
N ASP A 67 6.35 12.10 -1.48
CA ASP A 67 6.13 11.37 -2.73
C ASP A 67 7.25 10.37 -3.00
N TRP A 68 7.00 9.12 -2.63
CA TRP A 68 7.91 7.99 -2.87
C TRP A 68 7.39 7.03 -3.93
N LEU A 69 6.36 7.42 -4.70
CA LEU A 69 5.77 6.53 -5.69
C LEU A 69 6.79 6.12 -6.76
N ASP A 70 7.60 7.07 -7.20
CA ASP A 70 8.69 6.85 -8.17
C ASP A 70 10.03 6.48 -7.51
N ASN A 71 10.07 6.42 -6.17
CA ASN A 71 11.27 6.02 -5.46
C ASN A 71 11.33 4.49 -5.37
N ARG A 72 12.14 3.88 -6.24
CA ARG A 72 12.40 2.43 -6.27
C ARG A 72 12.80 1.85 -4.91
N ARG A 73 13.49 2.64 -4.08
CA ARG A 73 13.94 2.26 -2.74
C ARG A 73 12.96 2.66 -1.63
N GLY A 74 11.87 3.34 -1.99
CA GLY A 74 10.76 3.63 -1.09
C GLY A 74 10.13 2.33 -0.56
N ARG A 75 9.88 2.28 0.75
CA ARG A 75 9.27 1.13 1.44
C ARG A 75 8.07 1.59 2.25
N PHE A 76 7.11 2.21 1.58
CA PHE A 76 5.93 2.82 2.20
C PHE A 76 4.62 2.07 1.93
N LEU A 77 4.66 1.03 1.07
CA LEU A 77 3.48 0.25 0.70
C LEU A 77 3.42 -1.07 1.44
N HIS A 78 2.20 -1.47 1.78
CA HIS A 78 1.89 -2.83 2.21
C HIS A 78 1.35 -3.61 1.01
N VAL A 79 1.96 -4.76 0.73
CA VAL A 79 1.57 -5.63 -0.39
C VAL A 79 0.92 -6.88 0.18
N PHE A 80 -0.32 -7.13 -0.23
CA PHE A 80 -1.09 -8.28 0.19
C PHE A 80 -1.30 -9.22 -1.01
N GLY A 81 -1.07 -10.51 -0.80
CA GLY A 81 -1.31 -11.54 -1.79
C GLY A 81 -2.40 -12.49 -1.31
N ARG A 82 -3.31 -12.88 -2.22
CA ARG A 82 -4.26 -13.96 -1.97
C ARG A 82 -3.73 -15.24 -2.61
N LEU A 83 -3.50 -16.27 -1.80
CA LEU A 83 -3.05 -17.57 -2.30
C LEU A 83 -4.13 -18.20 -3.18
N LYS A 84 -3.68 -18.91 -4.22
CA LYS A 84 -4.56 -19.80 -4.98
C LYS A 84 -5.01 -20.96 -4.07
N PRO A 85 -6.21 -21.53 -4.27
CA PRO A 85 -6.65 -22.71 -3.53
C PRO A 85 -5.61 -23.84 -3.60
N GLY A 86 -5.36 -24.49 -2.46
CA GLY A 86 -4.42 -25.62 -2.37
C GLY A 86 -2.93 -25.26 -2.33
N ILE A 87 -2.56 -23.97 -2.43
CA ILE A 87 -1.18 -23.52 -2.27
C ILE A 87 -0.90 -23.15 -0.82
N THR A 88 0.15 -23.72 -0.24
CA THR A 88 0.60 -23.37 1.12
C THR A 88 1.46 -22.10 1.11
N VAL A 89 1.61 -21.47 2.28
CA VAL A 89 2.48 -20.28 2.42
C VAL A 89 3.93 -20.63 2.09
N GLU A 90 4.39 -21.82 2.45
CA GLU A 90 5.75 -22.32 2.19
C GLU A 90 5.98 -22.49 0.69
N GLN A 91 5.01 -23.07 -0.03
CA GLN A 91 5.07 -23.19 -1.49
C GLN A 91 5.09 -21.83 -2.18
N ALA A 92 4.24 -20.90 -1.73
CA ALA A 92 4.22 -19.54 -2.25
C ALA A 92 5.54 -18.80 -1.99
N LYS A 93 6.09 -18.93 -0.77
CA LYS A 93 7.38 -18.35 -0.39
C LYS A 93 8.48 -18.91 -1.27
N ALA A 94 8.58 -20.23 -1.41
CA ALA A 94 9.57 -20.89 -2.26
C ALA A 94 9.46 -20.42 -3.73
N GLY A 95 8.24 -20.27 -4.26
CA GLY A 95 8.01 -19.78 -5.62
C GLY A 95 8.39 -18.30 -5.84
N LEU A 96 8.28 -17.46 -4.81
CA LEU A 96 8.62 -16.03 -4.88
C LEU A 96 10.11 -15.74 -4.65
N GLN A 97 10.84 -16.61 -3.95
CA GLN A 97 12.25 -16.35 -3.63
C GLN A 97 13.13 -16.11 -4.86
N PRO A 98 13.05 -16.87 -5.97
CA PRO A 98 13.89 -16.62 -7.15
C PRO A 98 13.68 -15.21 -7.72
N TRP A 99 12.41 -14.76 -7.79
CA TRP A 99 12.09 -13.41 -8.23
C TRP A 99 12.65 -12.34 -7.28
N PHE A 100 12.53 -12.56 -5.97
CA PHE A 100 13.08 -11.64 -4.98
C PHE A 100 14.61 -11.55 -5.07
N LYS A 101 15.32 -12.67 -5.26
CA LYS A 101 16.77 -12.69 -5.44
C LYS A 101 17.20 -11.95 -6.71
N ALA A 102 16.53 -12.20 -7.83
CA ALA A 102 16.80 -11.49 -9.08
C ALA A 102 16.61 -9.97 -8.91
N MET A 103 15.54 -9.55 -8.21
CA MET A 103 15.28 -8.15 -7.91
C MET A 103 16.41 -7.52 -7.06
N LEU A 104 16.91 -8.23 -6.04
CA LEU A 104 18.04 -7.73 -5.23
C LEU A 104 19.31 -7.58 -6.09
N GLU A 105 19.62 -8.55 -6.94
CA GLU A 105 20.78 -8.46 -7.83
C GLU A 105 20.67 -7.27 -8.78
N GLU A 106 19.51 -7.09 -9.41
CA GLU A 106 19.21 -5.97 -10.29
C GLU A 106 19.39 -4.64 -9.55
N ASP A 107 18.86 -4.49 -8.34
CA ASP A 107 19.01 -3.28 -7.53
C ASP A 107 20.50 -2.91 -7.35
N THR A 108 21.40 -3.88 -7.18
CA THR A 108 22.85 -3.61 -7.02
C THR A 108 23.56 -3.16 -8.30
N ARG A 109 22.92 -3.30 -9.47
CA ARG A 109 23.47 -2.89 -10.78
C ARG A 109 22.96 -1.54 -11.23
N ARG A 110 22.01 -0.95 -10.50
CA ARG A 110 21.44 0.35 -10.85
C ARG A 110 22.40 1.48 -10.53
N GLU A 111 22.32 2.56 -11.31
CA GLU A 111 23.13 3.77 -11.11
C GLU A 111 22.88 4.43 -9.74
N ASP A 112 21.66 4.32 -9.19
CA ASP A 112 21.26 4.87 -7.89
C ASP A 112 21.58 3.94 -6.70
N TRP A 113 22.34 2.86 -6.93
CA TRP A 113 22.81 1.99 -5.86
C TRP A 113 23.82 2.73 -4.95
N PRO A 114 23.62 2.72 -3.62
CA PRO A 114 24.50 3.45 -2.71
C PRO A 114 25.91 2.87 -2.69
N ASN A 115 26.92 3.73 -2.50
CA ASN A 115 28.28 3.27 -2.24
C ASN A 115 28.35 2.60 -0.86
N VAL A 116 28.37 1.28 -0.83
CA VAL A 116 28.34 0.45 0.38
C VAL A 116 29.51 -0.53 0.38
N GLY A 117 30.03 -0.85 1.57
CA GLY A 117 31.10 -1.85 1.70
C GLY A 117 30.65 -3.25 1.28
N GLU A 118 31.62 -4.12 0.96
CA GLU A 118 31.37 -5.48 0.47
C GLU A 118 30.47 -6.31 1.39
N GLU A 119 30.68 -6.21 2.71
CA GLU A 119 29.88 -6.95 3.69
C GLU A 119 28.42 -6.48 3.73
N GLN A 120 28.17 -5.19 3.55
CA GLN A 120 26.80 -4.69 3.45
C GLN A 120 26.12 -5.15 2.16
N ARG A 121 26.85 -5.15 1.04
CA ARG A 121 26.36 -5.70 -0.22
C ARG A 121 26.04 -7.19 -0.10
N ARG A 122 26.91 -7.96 0.56
CA ARG A 122 26.72 -9.39 0.83
C ARG A 122 25.47 -9.64 1.67
N ARG A 123 25.28 -8.89 2.78
CA ARG A 123 24.08 -8.99 3.62
C ARG A 123 22.80 -8.64 2.86
N PHE A 124 22.85 -7.60 2.02
CA PHE A 124 21.72 -7.24 1.18
C PHE A 124 21.33 -8.39 0.24
N LEU A 125 22.28 -8.96 -0.51
CA LEU A 125 22.02 -10.09 -1.42
C LEU A 125 21.62 -11.38 -0.68
N ALA A 126 22.05 -11.54 0.58
CA ALA A 126 21.65 -12.65 1.44
C ALA A 126 20.18 -12.55 1.91
N SER A 127 19.56 -11.36 1.85
CA SER A 127 18.18 -11.13 2.32
C SER A 127 17.16 -12.04 1.64
N THR A 128 16.13 -12.43 2.36
CA THR A 128 15.05 -13.29 1.87
C THR A 128 13.69 -12.60 1.99
N LEU A 129 12.76 -12.98 1.11
CA LEU A 129 11.37 -12.57 1.25
C LEU A 129 10.69 -13.49 2.27
N ASP A 130 9.87 -12.91 3.14
CA ASP A 130 8.98 -13.66 4.01
C ASP A 130 7.51 -13.35 3.72
N LEU A 131 6.64 -14.31 4.02
CA LEU A 131 5.19 -14.19 3.83
C LEU A 131 4.51 -14.35 5.19
N LEU A 132 3.85 -13.28 5.62
CA LEU A 132 3.16 -13.24 6.90
C LEU A 132 1.64 -13.41 6.69
N PRO A 133 0.94 -14.18 7.55
CA PRO A 133 -0.51 -14.23 7.52
C PRO A 133 -1.11 -12.85 7.71
N ALA A 134 -2.03 -12.47 6.82
CA ALA A 134 -2.63 -11.13 6.80
C ALA A 134 -4.15 -11.17 6.55
N ALA A 135 -4.80 -12.29 6.87
CA ALA A 135 -6.24 -12.49 6.66
C ALA A 135 -7.11 -11.48 7.44
N GLN A 136 -6.57 -10.88 8.51
CA GLN A 136 -7.23 -9.86 9.32
C GLN A 136 -6.61 -8.47 9.13
N GLY A 137 -5.84 -8.27 8.05
CA GLY A 137 -5.04 -7.07 7.85
C GLY A 137 -3.69 -7.12 8.58
N ARG A 138 -3.02 -5.97 8.60
CA ARG A 138 -1.73 -5.72 9.24
C ARG A 138 -1.97 -5.12 10.63
N SER A 139 -1.33 -5.65 11.68
CA SER A 139 -1.16 -4.95 12.96
C SER A 139 0.13 -4.13 12.95
#